data_AF-A0A2E9D4X4-F1
#
_entry.id   AF-A0A2E9D4X4-F1
#
_cell.length_a   1.000
_cell.length_b   1.000
_cell.length_c   1.000
_cell.angle_alpha   90.00
_cell.angle_beta   90.00
_cell.angle_gamma   90.00
#
_symmetry.space_group_name_H-M   'P 1'
#
loop_
_entity.id
_entity.type
_entity.pdbx_description
1 polymer ?
#
loop_
_entity_poly.entity_id
_entity_poly.type
_entity_poly.pdbx_seq_one_letter_code
_entity_poly.pdbx_strand_id
1 'polypeptide(L)'
;MQPDPSWQGQIAFHELMFGTWLSYILLVTLWEKVLHAPLQEWKYLLLTSLSASFFVINHYFFFAPFYLWVINGYTLIFACVWYGLGMRQKGRKLIWKCAGLMLVIVHSASYIGFELLARIAVEQGVHEVWVMVASFAGFVGVILWRRA
;
A
#
# COMPACT_ATOMS: atom_id res chain seq x y z
N MET A 1 -23.43 6.03 -8.47
CA MET A 1 -23.89 6.16 -7.06
C MET A 1 -22.71 6.75 -6.29
N GLN A 2 -22.85 7.95 -5.73
CA GLN A 2 -21.85 8.45 -4.79
C GLN A 2 -22.13 7.82 -3.41
N PRO A 3 -21.11 7.39 -2.66
CA PRO A 3 -21.28 6.89 -1.29
C PRO A 3 -21.92 7.97 -0.40
N ASP A 4 -22.62 7.54 0.66
CA ASP A 4 -23.17 8.46 1.65
C ASP A 4 -22.04 9.33 2.23
N PRO A 5 -22.13 10.68 2.16
CA PRO A 5 -21.09 11.57 2.68
C PRO A 5 -20.78 11.34 4.16
N SER A 6 -21.76 10.87 4.95
CA SER A 6 -21.57 10.58 6.37
C SER A 6 -20.63 9.39 6.63
N TRP A 7 -20.37 8.55 5.63
CA TRP A 7 -19.46 7.41 5.75
C TRP A 7 -17.99 7.75 5.51
N GLN A 8 -17.70 8.93 4.95
CA GLN A 8 -16.37 9.26 4.45
C GLN A 8 -15.35 9.48 5.56
N GLY A 9 -14.16 8.92 5.40
CA GLY A 9 -13.02 9.15 6.28
C GLY A 9 -12.31 10.47 5.97
N GLN A 10 -11.43 10.88 6.87
CA GLN A 10 -10.66 12.13 6.75
C GLN A 10 -9.43 12.03 5.83
N ILE A 11 -9.33 11.01 4.98
CA ILE A 11 -8.14 10.76 4.14
C ILE A 11 -8.29 11.43 2.78
N ALA A 12 -7.29 12.19 2.34
CA ALA A 12 -7.29 12.94 1.10
C ALA A 12 -6.45 12.28 0.00
N PHE A 13 -6.76 12.58 -1.26
CA PHE A 13 -6.12 11.96 -2.43
C PHE A 13 -4.60 12.18 -2.50
N HIS A 14 -4.09 13.33 -2.03
CA HIS A 14 -2.65 13.58 -1.99
C HIS A 14 -1.91 12.61 -1.06
N GLU A 15 -2.57 12.12 0.01
CA GLU A 15 -2.03 11.11 0.92
C GLU A 15 -1.83 9.78 0.18
N LEU A 16 -2.85 9.35 -0.58
CA LEU A 16 -2.78 8.15 -1.41
C LEU A 16 -1.60 8.21 -2.37
N MET A 17 -1.51 9.28 -3.18
CA MET A 17 -0.48 9.42 -4.19
C MET A 17 0.93 9.35 -3.59
N PHE A 18 1.13 10.02 -2.46
CA PHE A 18 2.42 10.05 -1.77
C PHE A 18 2.77 8.67 -1.17
N GLY A 19 1.79 8.00 -0.56
CA GLY A 19 1.97 6.67 0.00
C GLY A 19 2.29 5.59 -1.04
N THR A 20 1.67 5.66 -2.22
CA THR A 20 1.77 4.60 -3.25
C THR A 20 3.21 4.37 -3.74
N TRP A 21 3.94 5.41 -4.13
CA TRP A 21 5.27 5.23 -4.72
C TRP A 21 6.31 4.76 -3.68
N LEU A 22 6.21 5.26 -2.44
CA LEU A 22 7.02 4.81 -1.31
C LEU A 22 6.71 3.35 -0.94
N SER A 23 5.42 3.00 -0.90
CA SER A 23 4.98 1.62 -0.66
C SER A 23 5.54 0.67 -1.71
N TYR A 24 5.53 1.05 -2.99
CA TYR A 24 6.11 0.24 -4.05
C TYR A 24 7.60 -0.01 -3.82
N ILE A 25 8.38 1.03 -3.48
CA ILE A 25 9.82 0.88 -3.16
C ILE A 25 10.03 -0.07 -1.98
N LEU A 26 9.25 0.09 -0.91
CA LEU A 26 9.30 -0.78 0.26
C LEU A 26 8.99 -2.22 -0.14
N LEU A 27 7.92 -2.44 -0.91
CA LEU A 27 7.52 -3.76 -1.37
C LEU A 27 8.63 -4.45 -2.16
N VAL A 28 9.22 -3.76 -3.13
CA VAL A 28 10.37 -4.27 -3.89
C VAL A 28 11.52 -4.61 -2.96
N THR A 29 11.85 -3.73 -2.02
CA THR A 29 12.93 -3.93 -1.04
C THR A 29 12.69 -5.17 -0.17
N LEU A 30 11.47 -5.34 0.35
CA LEU A 30 11.09 -6.50 1.15
C LEU A 30 11.27 -7.81 0.38
N TRP A 31 10.84 -7.86 -0.87
CA TRP A 31 10.92 -9.09 -1.66
C TRP A 31 12.32 -9.38 -2.21
N GLU A 32 13.00 -8.37 -2.75
CA GLU A 32 14.28 -8.56 -3.42
C GLU A 32 15.45 -8.59 -2.43
N LYS A 33 15.43 -7.72 -1.42
CA LYS A 33 16.56 -7.54 -0.49
C LYS A 33 16.39 -8.27 0.84
N VAL A 34 15.17 -8.32 1.40
CA VAL A 34 14.94 -8.99 2.70
C VAL A 34 14.63 -10.48 2.52
N LEU A 35 13.65 -10.80 1.67
CA LEU A 35 13.23 -12.17 1.45
C LEU A 35 14.11 -12.94 0.44
N HIS A 36 14.94 -12.21 -0.32
CA HIS A 36 15.75 -12.75 -1.43
C HIS A 36 14.92 -13.64 -2.37
N ALA A 37 13.73 -13.16 -2.73
CA ALA A 37 12.77 -13.87 -3.54
C ALA A 37 12.08 -12.88 -4.50
N PRO A 38 12.81 -12.35 -5.51
CA PRO A 38 12.27 -11.39 -6.45
C PRO A 38 11.00 -11.93 -7.11
N LEU A 39 10.05 -11.02 -7.33
CA LEU A 39 8.81 -11.29 -8.04
C LEU A 39 8.90 -10.73 -9.47
N GLN A 40 8.01 -11.22 -10.34
CA GLN A 40 7.79 -10.58 -11.63
C GLN A 40 7.13 -9.23 -11.42
N GLU A 41 7.48 -8.24 -12.24
CA GLU A 41 7.10 -6.84 -12.07
C GLU A 41 5.58 -6.62 -11.91
N TRP A 42 4.77 -7.31 -12.72
CA TRP A 42 3.31 -7.23 -12.63
C TRP A 42 2.75 -7.65 -11.25
N LYS A 43 3.45 -8.51 -10.51
CA LYS A 43 3.05 -8.91 -9.15
C LYS A 43 3.29 -7.77 -8.16
N TYR A 44 4.38 -7.01 -8.31
CA TYR A 44 4.61 -5.81 -7.51
C TYR A 44 3.53 -4.78 -7.77
N LEU A 45 3.24 -4.51 -9.05
CA LEU A 45 2.16 -3.60 -9.43
C LEU A 45 0.82 -4.01 -8.84
N LEU A 46 0.43 -5.29 -8.97
CA LEU A 46 -0.82 -5.79 -8.41
C LEU A 46 -0.90 -5.67 -6.89
N LEU A 47 0.18 -6.01 -6.17
CA LEU A 47 0.21 -5.90 -4.71
C LEU A 47 0.17 -4.43 -4.26
N THR A 48 0.86 -3.52 -4.94
CA THR A 48 0.78 -2.08 -4.68
C THR A 48 -0.62 -1.54 -4.98
N SER A 49 -1.23 -1.91 -6.10
CA SER A 49 -2.60 -1.49 -6.45
C SER A 49 -3.63 -2.00 -5.43
N LEU A 50 -3.51 -3.25 -4.99
CA LEU A 50 -4.36 -3.78 -3.93
C LEU A 50 -4.16 -2.99 -2.64
N SER A 51 -2.91 -2.69 -2.28
CA SER A 51 -2.60 -1.87 -1.10
C SER A 51 -3.25 -0.48 -1.18
N ALA A 52 -3.21 0.16 -2.36
CA ALA A 52 -3.88 1.43 -2.61
C ALA A 52 -5.42 1.33 -2.50
N SER A 53 -6.03 0.17 -2.74
CA SER A 53 -7.48 -0.01 -2.53
C SER A 53 -7.89 0.11 -1.06
N PHE A 54 -6.97 -0.06 -0.10
CA PHE A 54 -7.21 0.23 1.32
C PHE A 54 -7.61 1.70 1.54
N PHE A 55 -6.93 2.62 0.85
CA PHE A 55 -7.28 4.05 0.86
C PHE A 55 -8.73 4.24 0.42
N VAL A 56 -9.15 3.60 -0.68
CA VAL A 56 -10.51 3.76 -1.22
C VAL A 56 -11.55 3.32 -0.20
N ILE A 57 -11.30 2.21 0.50
CA ILE A 57 -12.20 1.71 1.54
C ILE A 57 -12.31 2.71 2.69
N ASN A 58 -11.18 3.25 3.18
CA ASN A 58 -11.19 4.20 4.27
C ASN A 58 -11.70 5.59 3.86
N HIS A 59 -11.46 6.00 2.62
CA HIS A 59 -11.95 7.27 2.14
C HIS A 59 -13.48 7.28 2.06
N TYR A 60 -14.10 6.20 1.58
CA TYR A 60 -15.54 6.18 1.34
C TYR A 60 -16.39 5.49 2.41
N PHE A 61 -15.84 4.54 3.17
CA PHE A 61 -16.64 3.65 4.02
C PHE A 61 -16.21 3.64 5.48
N PHE A 62 -15.31 4.51 5.92
CA PHE A 62 -14.75 4.45 7.28
C PHE A 62 -15.80 4.48 8.41
N PHE A 63 -16.84 5.31 8.26
CA PHE A 63 -17.95 5.38 9.22
C PHE A 63 -19.19 4.56 8.80
N ALA A 64 -19.08 3.74 7.75
CA ALA A 64 -20.18 2.90 7.31
C ALA A 64 -20.47 1.77 8.32
N PRO A 65 -21.75 1.38 8.52
CA PRO A 65 -22.11 0.32 9.48
C PRO A 65 -21.51 -1.05 9.13
N PHE A 66 -21.13 -1.26 7.87
CA PHE A 66 -20.51 -2.50 7.39
C PHE A 66 -18.99 -2.39 7.22
N TYR A 67 -18.36 -1.28 7.63
CA TYR A 67 -16.93 -1.02 7.45
C TYR A 67 -16.05 -2.20 7.90
N LEU A 68 -16.31 -2.74 9.10
CA LEU A 68 -15.55 -3.85 9.64
C LEU A 68 -15.60 -5.11 8.76
N TRP A 69 -16.73 -5.38 8.11
CA TRP A 69 -16.84 -6.51 7.19
C TRP A 69 -15.99 -6.29 5.94
N VAL A 70 -16.04 -5.08 5.38
CA VAL A 70 -15.29 -4.72 4.17
C VAL A 70 -13.79 -4.72 4.44
N ILE A 71 -13.33 -4.11 5.53
CA ILE A 71 -11.90 -3.98 5.83
C ILE A 71 -11.26 -5.33 6.21
N ASN A 72 -11.99 -6.18 6.94
CA ASN A 72 -11.52 -7.52 7.27
C ASN A 72 -11.51 -8.42 6.02
N GLY A 73 -12.56 -8.34 5.19
CA GLY A 73 -12.61 -9.07 3.92
C GLY A 73 -11.48 -8.68 2.98
N TYR A 74 -11.24 -7.38 2.82
CA TYR A 74 -10.11 -6.84 2.08
C TYR A 74 -8.77 -7.36 2.63
N THR A 75 -8.56 -7.31 3.94
CA THR A 75 -7.32 -7.76 4.58
C THR A 75 -7.05 -9.23 4.31
N LEU A 76 -8.09 -10.08 4.40
CA LEU A 76 -8.00 -11.50 4.10
C LEU A 76 -7.65 -11.73 2.63
N ILE A 77 -8.34 -11.05 1.71
CA ILE A 77 -8.06 -11.14 0.26
C ILE A 77 -6.62 -10.73 -0.03
N PHE A 78 -6.16 -9.62 0.54
CA PHE A 78 -4.80 -9.12 0.33
C PHE A 78 -3.76 -10.13 0.83
N ALA A 79 -3.93 -10.69 2.03
CA ALA A 79 -3.05 -11.71 2.58
C ALA A 79 -3.04 -12.99 1.73
N CYS A 80 -4.21 -13.43 1.23
CA CYS A 80 -4.31 -14.57 0.31
C CYS A 80 -3.58 -14.32 -1.01
N VAL A 81 -3.73 -13.12 -1.60
CA VAL A 81 -3.04 -12.74 -2.84
C VAL A 81 -1.53 -12.65 -2.62
N TRP A 82 -1.08 -12.04 -1.53
CA TRP A 82 0.33 -11.99 -1.13
C TRP A 82 0.95 -13.39 -1.04
N TYR A 83 0.29 -14.29 -0.30
CA TYR A 83 0.74 -15.67 -0.15
C TYR A 83 0.74 -16.41 -1.49
N GLY A 84 -0.34 -16.29 -2.27
CA GLY A 84 -0.51 -16.96 -3.56
C GLY A 84 0.54 -16.56 -4.59
N LEU A 85 0.78 -15.26 -4.75
CA LEU A 85 1.67 -14.73 -5.78
C LEU A 85 3.14 -14.84 -5.43
N GLY A 86 3.49 -14.64 -4.15
CA GLY A 86 4.87 -14.51 -3.72
C GLY A 86 5.45 -15.71 -2.98
N MET A 87 4.61 -16.50 -2.29
CA MET A 87 5.09 -17.48 -1.31
C MET A 87 4.75 -18.93 -1.65
N ARG A 88 3.54 -19.20 -2.16
CA ARG A 88 2.97 -20.56 -2.30
C ARG A 88 3.90 -21.55 -3.01
N GLN A 89 4.48 -21.13 -4.13
CA GLN A 89 5.32 -21.97 -4.99
C GLN A 89 6.79 -21.99 -4.57
N LYS A 90 7.19 -21.21 -3.54
CA LYS A 90 8.58 -21.17 -3.08
C LYS A 90 8.80 -22.36 -2.14
N GLY A 91 9.72 -23.25 -2.50
CA GLY A 91 10.17 -24.40 -1.68
C GLY A 91 10.98 -24.00 -0.43
N ARG A 92 10.55 -22.96 0.27
CA ARG A 92 11.21 -22.42 1.46
C ARG A 92 10.63 -23.02 2.74
N LYS A 93 11.42 -22.99 3.82
CA LYS A 93 11.07 -23.49 5.15
C LYS A 93 9.86 -22.75 5.73
N LEU A 94 9.14 -23.39 6.66
CA LEU A 94 7.96 -22.82 7.31
C LEU A 94 8.24 -21.47 7.99
N ILE A 95 9.38 -21.32 8.67
CA ILE A 95 9.77 -20.06 9.32
C ILE A 95 9.85 -18.90 8.31
N TRP A 96 10.41 -19.15 7.13
CA TRP A 96 10.45 -18.14 6.05
C TRP A 96 9.04 -17.78 5.59
N LYS A 97 8.12 -18.76 5.56
CA LYS A 97 6.72 -18.50 5.22
C LYS A 97 6.00 -17.70 6.30
N CYS A 98 6.26 -17.96 7.58
CA CYS A 98 5.71 -17.16 8.66
C CYS A 98 6.28 -15.72 8.63
N ALA A 99 7.59 -15.57 8.46
CA ALA A 99 8.24 -14.27 8.35
C ALA A 99 7.71 -13.46 7.15
N GLY A 100 7.58 -14.09 5.98
CA GLY A 100 7.04 -13.42 4.79
C GLY A 100 5.55 -13.07 4.90
N LEU A 101 4.76 -13.78 5.71
CA LEU A 101 3.38 -13.40 6.03
C LEU A 101 3.33 -12.22 7.01
N MET A 102 4.22 -12.17 7.99
CA MET A 102 4.33 -10.99 8.88
C MET A 102 4.65 -9.71 8.11
N LEU A 103 5.35 -9.82 6.98
CA LEU A 103 5.63 -8.68 6.11
C LEU A 103 4.37 -8.07 5.45
N VAL A 104 3.25 -8.79 5.39
CA VAL A 104 1.96 -8.20 4.99
C VAL A 104 1.59 -7.08 5.97
N ILE A 105 1.71 -7.34 7.28
CA ILE A 105 1.38 -6.38 8.33
C ILE A 105 2.36 -5.20 8.28
N VAL A 106 3.66 -5.48 8.16
CA VAL A 106 4.70 -4.44 8.06
C VAL A 106 4.45 -3.55 6.84
N HIS A 107 4.12 -4.14 5.70
CA HIS A 107 3.83 -3.41 4.47
C HIS A 107 2.59 -2.52 4.65
N SER A 108 1.48 -3.06 5.16
CA SER A 108 0.24 -2.31 5.38
C SER A 108 0.43 -1.16 6.37
N ALA A 109 1.10 -1.41 7.51
CA ALA A 109 1.38 -0.37 8.51
C ALA A 109 2.29 0.74 7.93
N SER A 110 3.28 0.37 7.12
CA SER A 110 4.17 1.33 6.48
C SER A 110 3.43 2.16 5.43
N TYR A 111 2.52 1.56 4.65
CA TYR A 111 1.69 2.28 3.69
C TYR A 111 0.90 3.39 4.39
N ILE A 112 0.20 3.05 5.48
CA ILE A 112 -0.53 4.02 6.31
C ILE A 112 0.42 5.08 6.85
N GLY A 113 1.60 4.68 7.32
CA GLY A 113 2.64 5.61 7.77
C GLY A 113 3.03 6.62 6.69
N PHE A 114 3.19 6.19 5.44
CA PHE A 114 3.53 7.08 4.33
C PHE A 114 2.38 8.04 3.98
N GLU A 115 1.13 7.59 4.03
CA GLU A 115 -0.04 8.47 3.90
C GLU A 115 -0.05 9.54 5.01
N LEU A 116 0.19 9.12 6.25
CA LEU A 116 0.26 10.03 7.40
C LEU A 116 1.40 11.05 7.29
N LEU A 117 2.54 10.71 6.69
CA LEU A 117 3.61 11.69 6.45
C LEU A 117 3.16 12.81 5.53
N ALA A 118 2.40 12.49 4.47
CA ALA A 118 1.84 13.50 3.58
C ALA A 118 0.84 14.39 4.30
N ARG A 119 -0.04 13.79 5.11
CA ARG A 119 -0.98 14.53 5.96
C ARG A 119 -0.26 15.49 6.92
N ILE A 120 0.73 15.00 7.65
CA ILE A 120 1.51 15.81 8.60
C ILE A 120 2.17 16.98 7.89
N ALA A 121 2.73 16.77 6.68
CA ALA A 121 3.31 17.86 5.91
C ALA A 121 2.28 18.96 5.60
N VAL A 122 1.06 18.58 5.21
CA VAL A 122 -0.03 19.54 4.95
C VAL A 122 -0.49 20.25 6.21
N GLU A 123 -0.65 19.51 7.31
CA GLU A 123 -0.99 20.08 8.63
C GLU A 123 0.07 21.06 9.14
N GLN A 124 1.34 20.88 8.75
CA GLN A 124 2.45 21.80 9.04
C GLN A 124 2.55 22.98 8.06
N GLY A 125 1.60 23.12 7.12
CA GLY A 125 1.50 24.27 6.22
C GLY A 125 2.06 24.04 4.81
N VAL A 126 2.50 22.82 4.45
CA VAL A 126 2.85 22.51 3.06
C VAL A 126 1.58 22.45 2.22
N HIS A 127 1.47 23.27 1.18
CA HIS A 127 0.32 23.17 0.28
C HIS A 127 0.27 21.80 -0.42
N GLU A 128 -0.94 21.22 -0.53
CA GLU A 128 -1.19 19.92 -1.16
C GLU A 128 -0.56 19.79 -2.55
N VAL A 129 -0.52 20.90 -3.31
CA VAL A 129 0.10 20.94 -4.65
C VAL A 129 1.56 20.51 -4.62
N TRP A 130 2.32 20.86 -3.58
CA TRP A 130 3.72 20.47 -3.45
C TRP A 130 3.88 19.00 -3.09
N VAL A 131 2.97 18.46 -2.27
CA VAL A 131 2.92 17.02 -1.98
C VAL A 131 2.61 16.23 -3.24
N MET A 132 1.67 16.71 -4.07
CA MET A 132 1.36 16.10 -5.36
C MET A 132 2.56 16.16 -6.32
N VAL A 133 3.20 17.32 -6.48
CA VAL A 133 4.41 17.48 -7.32
C VAL A 133 5.53 16.54 -6.85
N ALA A 134 5.77 16.44 -5.55
CA ALA A 134 6.74 15.51 -4.98
C ALA A 134 6.37 14.05 -5.28
N SER A 135 5.07 13.71 -5.23
CA SER A 135 4.59 12.37 -5.57
C SER A 135 4.84 12.02 -7.04
N PHE A 136 4.55 12.94 -7.97
CA PHE A 136 4.87 12.75 -9.39
C PHE A 136 6.37 12.57 -9.64
N ALA A 137 7.21 13.38 -9.00
CA ALA A 137 8.66 13.20 -9.05
C ALA A 137 9.08 11.84 -8.49
N GLY A 138 8.46 11.39 -7.39
CA GLY A 138 8.66 10.07 -6.80
C GLY A 138 8.33 8.93 -7.77
N PHE A 139 7.19 8.99 -8.47
CA PHE A 139 6.84 8.01 -9.50
C PHE A 139 7.85 7.98 -10.66
N VAL A 140 8.30 9.14 -11.15
CA VAL A 140 9.36 9.21 -12.17
C VAL A 140 10.64 8.56 -11.64
N GLY A 141 11.01 8.85 -10.39
CA GLY A 141 12.14 8.22 -9.71
C GLY A 141 12.03 6.70 -9.65
N VAL A 142 10.86 6.16 -9.32
CA VAL A 142 10.61 4.71 -9.34
C VAL A 142 10.80 4.12 -10.74
N ILE A 143 10.26 4.75 -11.77
CA ILE A 143 10.40 4.27 -13.16
C ILE A 143 11.88 4.24 -13.58
N LEU A 144 12.63 5.29 -13.26
CA LEU A 144 14.06 5.35 -13.57
C LEU A 144 14.85 4.30 -12.77
N TRP A 145 14.54 4.14 -11.49
CA TRP A 145 15.18 3.14 -10.62
C TRP A 145 14.93 1.72 -11.08
N ARG A 146 13.71 1.39 -11.53
CA ARG A 146 13.37 0.04 -12.02
C ARG A 146 13.91 -0.28 -13.41
N ARG A 147 14.42 0.72 -14.14
CA ARG A 147 15.10 0.54 -15.43
C ARG A 147 16.62 0.36 -15.31
N ALA A 148 17.21 0.81 -14.21
CA ALA A 148 18.65 0.70 -13.94
C ALA A 148 19.02 -0.71 -13.45
#